data_AF-A0A355UP27-F1
#
_entry.id   AF-A0A355UP27-F1
#
_cell.length_a   1.000
_cell.length_b   1.000
_cell.length_c   1.000
_cell.angle_alpha   90.00
_cell.angle_beta   90.00
_cell.angle_gamma   90.00
#
_symmetry.space_group_name_H-M   'P 1'
#
loop_
_entity.id
_entity.type
_entity.pdbx_description
1 polymer ?
#
loop_
_entity_poly.entity_id
_entity_poly.type
_entity_poly.pdbx_seq_one_letter_code
_entity_poly.pdbx_strand_id
1 'polypeptide(L)'
;MMTCLRLEGGRRMSNTRLIEAATRGETLTVQFLLDQGEDVDARDEEGQTALMVASFKGEAAVVRELLRHGANPLIKNREDYSALLFAVVNNHMESVEAILEACPQALDEKEREGWTSLMWSAVMGHAAIAETLLNHGADPNGKSQDGTTALILASSKGHADVVSLLLDHGADPCLENNKGQTAFSVAEVCGCDIVRLLKKAMK
;
A
#
# COMPACT_ATOMS: atom_id res chain seq x y z
N MET A 1 0.31 -21.77 -47.67
CA MET A 1 1.05 -20.97 -46.67
C MET A 1 0.10 -19.88 -46.17
N MET A 2 -0.57 -20.13 -45.04
CA MET A 2 -1.34 -19.10 -44.35
C MET A 2 -0.43 -18.47 -43.30
N THR A 3 -0.03 -17.22 -43.51
CA THR A 3 0.52 -16.38 -42.46
C THR A 3 -0.62 -15.59 -41.85
N CYS A 4 -0.93 -15.89 -40.59
CA CYS A 4 -1.92 -15.20 -39.77
C CYS A 4 -1.70 -13.68 -39.79
N LEU A 5 -2.73 -12.96 -40.22
CA LEU A 5 -2.90 -11.54 -39.94
C LEU A 5 -3.15 -11.37 -38.44
N ARG A 6 -2.23 -10.66 -37.79
CA ARG A 6 -2.34 -10.23 -36.39
C ARG A 6 -3.46 -9.18 -36.31
N LEU A 7 -4.54 -9.52 -35.63
CA LEU A 7 -5.65 -8.60 -35.32
C LEU A 7 -5.20 -7.61 -34.23
N GLU A 8 -4.73 -6.43 -34.63
CA GLU A 8 -4.38 -5.35 -33.68
C GLU A 8 -5.61 -4.54 -33.21
N GLY A 9 -6.82 -4.89 -33.66
CA GLY A 9 -8.08 -4.27 -33.22
C GLY A 9 -8.67 -4.83 -31.91
N GLY A 10 -8.13 -5.93 -31.36
CA GLY A 10 -8.68 -6.61 -30.18
C GLY A 10 -8.06 -6.21 -28.83
N ARG A 11 -6.89 -5.55 -28.81
CA ARG A 11 -6.13 -5.29 -27.56
C ARG A 11 -6.80 -4.31 -26.60
N ARG A 12 -7.59 -3.36 -27.12
CA ARG A 12 -8.21 -2.31 -26.28
C ARG A 12 -9.33 -2.84 -25.38
N MET A 13 -10.08 -3.85 -25.83
CA MET A 13 -11.06 -4.57 -25.01
C MET A 13 -10.40 -5.64 -24.14
N SER A 14 -9.30 -6.24 -24.60
CA SER A 14 -8.59 -7.31 -23.89
C SER A 14 -8.05 -6.86 -22.53
N ASN A 15 -7.44 -5.68 -22.44
CA ASN A 15 -6.85 -5.20 -21.19
C ASN A 15 -7.90 -4.96 -20.09
N THR A 16 -9.16 -4.72 -20.47
CA THR A 16 -10.23 -4.42 -19.52
C THR A 16 -10.85 -5.67 -18.91
N ARG A 17 -10.79 -6.84 -19.57
CA ARG A 17 -11.51 -8.05 -19.12
C ARG A 17 -10.97 -8.60 -17.81
N LEU A 18 -9.65 -8.76 -17.72
CA LEU A 18 -9.00 -9.20 -16.49
C LEU A 18 -9.25 -8.20 -15.34
N ILE A 19 -9.15 -6.90 -15.62
CA ILE A 19 -9.40 -5.83 -14.63
C ILE A 19 -10.86 -5.84 -14.16
N GLU A 20 -11.81 -6.04 -15.06
CA GLU A 20 -13.24 -6.13 -14.72
C GLU A 20 -13.55 -7.37 -13.87
N ALA A 21 -13.02 -8.53 -14.25
CA ALA A 21 -13.17 -9.76 -13.46
C ALA A 21 -12.55 -9.61 -12.06
N ALA A 22 -11.37 -8.98 -11.96
CA ALA A 22 -10.71 -8.69 -10.71
C ALA A 22 -11.51 -7.70 -9.84
N THR A 23 -12.10 -6.68 -10.46
CA THR A 23 -12.95 -5.68 -9.78
C THR A 23 -14.20 -6.32 -9.16
N ARG A 24 -14.71 -7.40 -9.76
CA ARG A 24 -15.89 -8.14 -9.30
C ARG A 24 -15.57 -9.30 -8.36
N GLY A 25 -14.30 -9.54 -8.04
CA GLY A 25 -13.88 -10.67 -7.20
C GLY A 25 -14.03 -12.05 -7.87
N GLU A 26 -14.22 -12.11 -9.20
CA GLU A 26 -14.51 -13.34 -9.94
C GLU A 26 -13.25 -14.20 -10.12
N THR A 27 -12.78 -14.83 -9.05
CA THR A 27 -11.49 -15.55 -8.99
C THR A 27 -11.35 -16.62 -10.09
N LEU A 28 -12.43 -17.38 -10.38
CA LEU A 28 -12.42 -18.38 -11.45
C LEU A 28 -12.32 -17.76 -12.85
N THR A 29 -12.98 -16.62 -13.06
CA THR A 29 -12.87 -15.87 -14.32
C THR A 29 -11.45 -15.34 -14.49
N VAL A 30 -10.87 -14.77 -13.43
CA VAL A 30 -9.48 -14.28 -13.42
C VAL A 30 -8.51 -15.42 -13.77
N GLN A 31 -8.60 -16.56 -13.08
CA GLN A 31 -7.77 -17.73 -13.36
C GLN A 31 -7.91 -18.18 -14.82
N PHE A 32 -9.15 -18.34 -15.29
CA PHE A 32 -9.41 -18.76 -16.67
C PHE A 32 -8.78 -17.80 -17.70
N LEU A 33 -8.89 -16.48 -17.51
CA LEU A 33 -8.33 -15.49 -18.43
C LEU A 33 -6.79 -15.55 -18.45
N LEU A 34 -6.15 -15.73 -17.29
CA LEU A 34 -4.70 -15.86 -17.18
C LEU A 34 -4.20 -17.16 -17.82
N ASP A 35 -4.93 -18.27 -17.65
CA ASP A 35 -4.64 -19.55 -18.31
C ASP A 35 -4.73 -19.44 -19.85
N GLN A 36 -5.54 -18.53 -20.38
CA GLN A 36 -5.60 -18.21 -21.82
C GLN A 36 -4.44 -17.31 -22.30
N GLY A 37 -3.54 -16.91 -21.41
CA GLY A 37 -2.39 -16.06 -21.73
C GLY A 37 -2.74 -14.57 -21.85
N GLU A 38 -3.79 -14.10 -21.17
CA GLU A 38 -3.97 -12.66 -20.98
C GLU A 38 -2.77 -12.08 -20.20
N ASP A 39 -2.40 -10.85 -20.55
CA ASP A 39 -1.29 -10.15 -19.91
C ASP A 39 -1.71 -9.75 -18.48
N VAL A 40 -1.11 -10.41 -17.48
CA VAL A 40 -1.43 -10.22 -16.05
C VAL A 40 -1.22 -8.77 -15.58
N ASP A 41 -0.29 -8.06 -16.21
CA ASP A 41 0.08 -6.69 -15.89
C ASP A 41 -0.52 -5.68 -16.89
N ALA A 42 -1.52 -6.10 -17.67
CA ALA A 42 -2.26 -5.21 -18.56
C ALA A 42 -2.81 -4.00 -17.79
N ARG A 43 -2.76 -2.83 -18.45
CA ARG A 43 -3.13 -1.54 -17.85
C ARG A 43 -4.33 -0.91 -18.55
N ASP A 44 -5.21 -0.31 -17.76
CA ASP A 44 -6.30 0.54 -18.25
C ASP A 44 -5.84 1.98 -18.56
N GLU A 45 -6.79 2.88 -18.80
CA GLU A 45 -6.50 4.27 -19.15
C GLU A 45 -5.92 5.06 -17.97
N GLU A 46 -6.26 4.71 -16.73
CA GLU A 46 -5.72 5.27 -15.49
C GLU A 46 -4.37 4.66 -15.11
N GLY A 47 -3.96 3.62 -15.84
CA GLY A 47 -2.73 2.88 -15.61
C GLY A 47 -2.85 1.84 -14.49
N GLN A 48 -4.07 1.45 -14.11
CA GLN A 48 -4.36 0.43 -13.12
C GLN A 48 -4.13 -0.96 -13.70
N THR A 49 -3.62 -1.88 -12.88
CA THR A 49 -3.59 -3.32 -13.19
C THR A 49 -4.73 -4.04 -12.48
N ALA A 50 -4.98 -5.29 -12.87
CA ALA A 50 -5.93 -6.16 -12.18
C ALA A 50 -5.58 -6.33 -10.69
N LEU A 51 -4.27 -6.37 -10.37
CA LEU A 51 -3.78 -6.50 -9.00
C LEU A 51 -4.10 -5.26 -8.17
N MET A 52 -3.99 -4.05 -8.74
CA MET A 52 -4.34 -2.81 -8.05
C MET A 52 -5.83 -2.75 -7.72
N VAL A 53 -6.71 -3.04 -8.69
CA VAL A 53 -8.16 -2.97 -8.46
C VAL A 53 -8.63 -4.05 -7.48
N ALA A 54 -8.09 -5.27 -7.56
CA ALA A 54 -8.38 -6.32 -6.58
C ALA A 54 -7.93 -5.92 -5.17
N SER A 55 -6.74 -5.30 -5.05
CA SER A 55 -6.21 -4.81 -3.78
C SER A 55 -7.04 -3.67 -3.21
N PHE A 56 -7.52 -2.76 -4.05
CA PHE A 56 -8.44 -1.68 -3.68
C PHE A 56 -9.80 -2.19 -3.20
N LYS A 57 -10.29 -3.30 -3.79
CA LYS A 57 -11.57 -3.92 -3.42
C LYS A 57 -11.47 -4.90 -2.25
N GLY A 58 -10.27 -5.30 -1.85
CA GLY A 58 -10.05 -6.29 -0.80
C GLY A 58 -10.29 -7.72 -1.25
N GLU A 59 -10.24 -7.99 -2.55
CA GLU A 59 -10.48 -9.31 -3.12
C GLU A 59 -9.23 -10.20 -2.96
N ALA A 60 -8.91 -10.60 -1.73
CA ALA A 60 -7.66 -11.29 -1.39
C ALA A 60 -7.45 -12.60 -2.18
N ALA A 61 -8.53 -13.30 -2.52
CA ALA A 61 -8.47 -14.49 -3.37
C ALA A 61 -7.97 -14.16 -4.79
N VAL A 62 -8.49 -13.07 -5.38
CA VAL A 62 -8.04 -12.56 -6.68
C VAL A 62 -6.60 -12.05 -6.60
N VAL A 63 -6.25 -11.31 -5.54
CA VAL A 63 -4.87 -10.82 -5.31
C VAL A 63 -3.89 -11.99 -5.32
N ARG A 64 -4.17 -13.06 -4.56
CA ARG A 64 -3.32 -14.26 -4.53
C ARG A 64 -3.24 -14.96 -5.88
N GLU A 65 -4.35 -15.03 -6.62
CA GLU A 65 -4.36 -15.67 -7.93
C GLU A 65 -3.55 -14.89 -8.98
N LEU A 66 -3.64 -13.56 -8.97
CA LEU A 66 -2.84 -12.68 -9.81
C LEU A 66 -1.33 -12.81 -9.49
N LEU A 67 -0.97 -12.80 -8.21
CA LEU A 67 0.42 -12.96 -7.77
C LEU A 67 1.01 -14.32 -8.17
N ARG A 68 0.21 -15.41 -8.08
CA ARG A 68 0.62 -16.74 -8.56
C ARG A 68 0.92 -16.78 -10.07
N HIS A 69 0.22 -15.95 -10.84
CA HIS A 69 0.44 -15.77 -12.27
C HIS A 69 1.51 -14.73 -12.60
N GLY A 70 2.26 -14.26 -11.60
CA GLY A 70 3.40 -13.37 -11.79
C GLY A 70 3.03 -11.90 -11.96
N ALA A 71 1.85 -11.47 -11.51
CA ALA A 71 1.51 -10.05 -11.43
C ALA A 71 2.59 -9.27 -10.66
N ASN A 72 3.04 -8.13 -11.20
CA ASN A 72 4.06 -7.32 -10.56
C ASN A 72 3.43 -6.28 -9.60
N PRO A 73 3.57 -6.44 -8.27
CA PRO A 73 3.00 -5.51 -7.29
C PRO A 73 3.70 -4.14 -7.25
N LEU A 74 4.86 -4.00 -7.89
CA LEU A 74 5.64 -2.76 -7.94
C LEU A 74 5.18 -1.80 -9.05
N ILE A 75 4.29 -2.24 -9.94
CA ILE A 75 3.69 -1.32 -10.92
C ILE A 75 2.91 -0.24 -10.16
N LYS A 76 2.99 0.99 -10.66
CA LYS A 76 2.27 2.16 -10.14
C LYS A 76 1.36 2.76 -11.19
N ASN A 77 0.17 3.22 -10.79
CA ASN A 77 -0.76 3.93 -11.66
C ASN A 77 -0.27 5.36 -11.98
N ARG A 78 -1.07 6.19 -12.64
CA ARG A 78 -0.71 7.59 -12.96
C ARG A 78 -0.56 8.52 -11.74
N GLU A 79 -1.05 8.10 -10.58
CA GLU A 79 -0.95 8.79 -9.30
C GLU A 79 0.16 8.22 -8.40
N ASP A 80 1.02 7.36 -8.95
CA ASP A 80 2.11 6.68 -8.23
C ASP A 80 1.64 5.68 -7.15
N TYR A 81 0.40 5.20 -7.23
CA TYR A 81 -0.16 4.22 -6.30
C TYR A 81 0.10 2.78 -6.78
N SER A 82 0.61 1.95 -5.88
CA SER A 82 0.84 0.52 -6.07
C SER A 82 -0.32 -0.33 -5.52
N ALA A 83 -0.30 -1.63 -5.82
CA ALA A 83 -1.26 -2.58 -5.25
C ALA A 83 -1.21 -2.61 -3.71
N LEU A 84 -0.01 -2.63 -3.12
CA LEU A 84 0.16 -2.62 -1.67
C LEU A 84 -0.48 -1.36 -1.06
N LEU A 85 -0.24 -0.19 -1.67
CA LEU A 85 -0.78 1.06 -1.14
C LEU A 85 -2.32 1.07 -1.16
N PHE A 86 -2.94 0.55 -2.23
CA PHE A 86 -4.40 0.41 -2.27
C PHE A 86 -4.94 -0.50 -1.17
N ALA A 87 -4.28 -1.64 -0.91
CA ALA A 87 -4.68 -2.54 0.18
C ALA A 87 -4.55 -1.85 1.55
N VAL A 88 -3.47 -1.10 1.78
CA VAL A 88 -3.22 -0.39 3.04
C VAL A 88 -4.23 0.72 3.29
N VAL A 89 -4.48 1.58 2.30
CA VAL A 89 -5.41 2.72 2.43
C VAL A 89 -6.85 2.26 2.67
N ASN A 90 -7.25 1.11 2.12
CA ASN A 90 -8.58 0.55 2.29
C ASN A 90 -8.68 -0.51 3.41
N ASN A 91 -7.62 -0.67 4.21
CA ASN A 91 -7.58 -1.56 5.37
C ASN A 91 -7.80 -3.06 5.03
N HIS A 92 -7.27 -3.54 3.91
CA HIS A 92 -7.41 -4.92 3.47
C HIS A 92 -6.19 -5.76 3.87
N MET A 93 -6.18 -6.22 5.12
CA MET A 93 -5.06 -6.96 5.74
C MET A 93 -4.64 -8.17 4.92
N GLU A 94 -5.57 -9.01 4.48
CA GLU A 94 -5.25 -10.26 3.78
C GLU A 94 -4.58 -9.99 2.42
N SER A 95 -4.91 -8.86 1.78
CA SER A 95 -4.24 -8.39 0.56
C SER A 95 -2.85 -7.83 0.86
N VAL A 96 -2.68 -7.10 1.97
CA VAL A 96 -1.37 -6.62 2.43
C VAL A 96 -0.43 -7.80 2.65
N GLU A 97 -0.86 -8.80 3.42
CA GLU A 97 -0.08 -10.01 3.69
C GLU A 97 0.27 -10.75 2.40
N ALA A 98 -0.72 -11.01 1.54
CA ALA A 98 -0.48 -11.70 0.27
C ALA A 98 0.56 -11.00 -0.60
N ILE A 99 0.53 -9.66 -0.67
CA ILE A 99 1.47 -8.88 -1.48
C ILE A 99 2.88 -8.92 -0.87
N LEU A 100 3.01 -8.75 0.46
CA LEU A 100 4.33 -8.77 1.12
C LEU A 100 4.96 -10.17 1.12
N GLU A 101 4.16 -11.23 1.23
CA GLU A 101 4.60 -12.62 1.08
C GLU A 101 5.17 -12.88 -0.32
N ALA A 102 4.52 -12.35 -1.36
CA ALA A 102 4.94 -12.54 -2.74
C ALA A 102 6.08 -11.60 -3.16
N CYS A 103 6.12 -10.38 -2.64
CA CYS A 103 7.10 -9.35 -2.99
C CYS A 103 7.43 -8.45 -1.78
N PRO A 104 8.44 -8.83 -0.98
CA PRO A 104 8.90 -8.03 0.15
C PRO A 104 9.37 -6.62 -0.25
N GLN A 105 9.84 -6.43 -1.49
CA GLN A 105 10.31 -5.13 -2.00
C GLN A 105 9.19 -4.08 -2.07
N ALA A 106 7.92 -4.50 -2.13
CA ALA A 106 6.80 -3.56 -2.15
C ALA A 106 6.73 -2.70 -0.87
N LEU A 107 7.34 -3.15 0.23
CA LEU A 107 7.37 -2.47 1.52
C LEU A 107 8.03 -1.08 1.47
N ASP A 108 9.09 -0.95 0.67
CA ASP A 108 9.92 0.26 0.58
C ASP A 108 9.40 1.29 -0.44
N GLU A 109 8.33 0.94 -1.16
CA GLU A 109 7.77 1.79 -2.19
C GLU A 109 7.18 3.08 -1.60
N LYS A 110 7.43 4.18 -2.32
CA LYS A 110 6.92 5.51 -2.00
C LYS A 110 6.01 6.02 -3.09
N GLU A 111 4.93 6.68 -2.72
CA GLU A 111 4.14 7.46 -3.66
C GLU A 111 4.82 8.82 -3.96
N ARG A 112 4.15 9.67 -4.75
CA ARG A 112 4.68 10.92 -5.27
C ARG A 112 5.22 11.89 -4.23
N GLU A 113 4.58 12.01 -3.08
CA GLU A 113 4.99 12.89 -1.97
C GLU A 113 6.03 12.20 -1.05
N GLY A 114 6.50 11.01 -1.43
CA GLY A 114 7.48 10.23 -0.69
C GLY A 114 6.89 9.42 0.47
N TRP A 115 5.57 9.29 0.56
CA TRP A 115 4.91 8.56 1.63
C TRP A 115 5.01 7.05 1.39
N THR A 116 5.37 6.32 2.46
CA THR A 116 5.40 4.86 2.48
C THR A 116 4.05 4.28 2.90
N SER A 117 3.84 2.98 2.67
CA SER A 117 2.71 2.25 3.22
C SER A 117 2.55 2.44 4.74
N LEU A 118 3.65 2.46 5.49
CA LEU A 118 3.62 2.68 6.95
C LEU A 118 3.08 4.07 7.32
N MET A 119 3.42 5.10 6.55
CA MET A 119 2.87 6.46 6.75
C MET A 119 1.37 6.50 6.48
N TRP A 120 0.90 5.81 5.45
CA TRP A 120 -0.52 5.70 5.14
C TRP A 120 -1.29 4.94 6.22
N SER A 121 -0.79 3.79 6.70
CA SER A 121 -1.42 3.12 7.84
C SER A 121 -1.44 4.01 9.09
N ALA A 122 -0.39 4.81 9.28
CA ALA A 122 -0.26 5.69 10.44
C ALA A 122 -1.21 6.88 10.41
N VAL A 123 -1.44 7.51 9.26
CA VAL A 123 -2.42 8.60 9.14
C VAL A 123 -3.87 8.09 9.22
N MET A 124 -4.12 6.89 8.72
CA MET A 124 -5.46 6.26 8.71
C MET A 124 -5.82 5.59 10.04
N GLY A 125 -4.83 5.28 10.89
CA GLY A 125 -5.04 4.61 12.17
C GLY A 125 -5.17 3.09 12.04
N HIS A 126 -4.65 2.48 10.97
CA HIS A 126 -4.71 1.04 10.75
C HIS A 126 -3.61 0.33 11.54
N ALA A 127 -3.77 0.24 12.86
CA ALA A 127 -2.76 -0.30 13.78
C ALA A 127 -2.30 -1.72 13.41
N ALA A 128 -3.22 -2.62 13.07
CA ALA A 128 -2.87 -3.98 12.68
C ALA A 128 -1.98 -3.99 11.42
N ILE A 129 -2.32 -3.20 10.39
CA ILE A 129 -1.51 -3.10 9.17
C ILE A 129 -0.15 -2.46 9.49
N ALA A 130 -0.11 -1.42 10.32
CA ALA A 130 1.14 -0.80 10.75
C ALA A 130 2.07 -1.82 11.44
N GLU A 131 1.52 -2.64 12.35
CA GLU A 131 2.24 -3.73 13.01
C GLU A 131 2.77 -4.75 11.98
N THR A 132 1.94 -5.20 11.04
CA THR A 132 2.37 -6.12 9.97
C THR A 132 3.51 -5.52 9.14
N LEU A 133 3.43 -4.25 8.73
CA LEU A 133 4.47 -3.58 7.96
C LEU A 133 5.79 -3.46 8.76
N LEU A 134 5.70 -3.09 10.04
CA LEU A 134 6.85 -3.01 10.95
C LEU A 134 7.51 -4.38 11.16
N ASN A 135 6.71 -5.44 11.33
CA ASN A 135 7.19 -6.82 11.45
C ASN A 135 7.88 -7.32 10.17
N HIS A 136 7.49 -6.81 9.00
CA HIS A 136 8.18 -7.07 7.73
C HIS A 136 9.42 -6.19 7.51
N GLY A 137 9.75 -5.31 8.46
CA GLY A 137 10.96 -4.49 8.43
C GLY A 137 10.79 -3.09 7.86
N ALA A 138 9.57 -2.55 7.81
CA ALA A 138 9.36 -1.16 7.38
C ALA A 138 10.14 -0.22 8.29
N ASP A 139 10.85 0.76 7.70
CA ASP A 139 11.60 1.75 8.46
C ASP A 139 10.65 2.69 9.23
N PRO A 140 10.59 2.61 10.58
CA PRO A 140 9.73 3.48 11.38
C PRO A 140 10.16 4.96 11.33
N ASN A 141 11.39 5.23 10.93
CA ASN A 141 12.00 6.56 10.85
C ASN A 141 12.07 7.10 9.41
N GLY A 142 11.50 6.38 8.45
CA GLY A 142 11.43 6.82 7.07
C GLY A 142 10.79 8.21 6.96
N LYS A 143 11.35 9.05 6.09
CA LYS A 143 10.85 10.41 5.82
C LYS A 143 10.24 10.54 4.43
N SER A 144 9.13 11.26 4.36
CA SER A 144 8.53 11.78 3.13
C SER A 144 9.36 12.95 2.58
N GLN A 145 8.95 13.53 1.45
CA GLN A 145 9.67 14.66 0.85
C GLN A 145 9.65 15.91 1.74
N ASP A 146 8.59 16.12 2.51
CA ASP A 146 8.49 17.21 3.49
C ASP A 146 9.13 16.86 4.84
N GLY A 147 9.82 15.73 4.95
CA GLY A 147 10.51 15.28 6.15
C GLY A 147 9.60 14.64 7.20
N THR A 148 8.30 14.48 6.91
CA THR A 148 7.31 13.91 7.82
C THR A 148 7.53 12.40 8.00
N THR A 149 7.38 11.92 9.24
CA THR A 149 7.49 10.49 9.61
C THR A 149 6.12 9.91 9.94
N ALA A 150 6.00 8.58 9.94
CA ALA A 150 4.79 7.88 10.37
C ALA A 150 4.36 8.29 11.80
N LEU A 151 5.33 8.50 12.70
CA LEU A 151 5.06 8.89 14.08
C LEU A 151 4.45 10.30 14.18
N ILE A 152 4.92 11.25 13.36
CA ILE A 152 4.32 12.60 13.28
C ILE A 152 2.88 12.50 12.78
N LEU A 153 2.62 11.70 11.74
CA LEU A 153 1.28 11.52 11.18
C LEU A 153 0.31 10.92 12.20
N ALA A 154 0.64 9.78 12.81
CA ALA A 154 -0.19 9.14 13.84
C ALA A 154 -0.46 10.08 15.02
N SER A 155 0.56 10.82 15.47
CA SER A 155 0.44 11.79 16.56
C SER A 155 -0.50 12.94 16.23
N SER A 156 -0.41 13.47 15.00
CA SER A 156 -1.30 14.56 14.54
C SER A 156 -2.76 14.14 14.38
N LYS A 157 -3.02 12.83 14.20
CA LYS A 157 -4.36 12.26 14.02
C LYS A 157 -4.96 11.69 15.29
N GLY A 158 -4.18 11.56 16.37
CA GLY A 158 -4.67 11.05 17.65
C GLY A 158 -4.67 9.52 17.74
N HIS A 159 -3.97 8.81 16.85
CA HIS A 159 -3.95 7.34 16.80
C HIS A 159 -2.92 6.77 17.79
N ALA A 160 -3.30 6.71 19.07
CA ALA A 160 -2.41 6.36 20.17
C ALA A 160 -1.87 4.92 20.12
N ASP A 161 -2.64 4.00 19.57
CA ASP A 161 -2.25 2.61 19.31
C ASP A 161 -1.12 2.51 18.28
N VAL A 162 -1.26 3.19 17.15
CA VAL A 162 -0.19 3.30 16.14
C VAL A 162 1.03 4.00 16.72
N VAL A 163 0.86 5.07 17.51
CA VAL A 163 1.99 5.73 18.19
C VAL A 163 2.74 4.75 19.08
N SER A 164 2.03 3.95 19.88
CA SER A 164 2.67 2.94 20.73
C SER A 164 3.46 1.94 19.90
N LEU A 165 2.86 1.37 18.85
CA LEU A 165 3.50 0.41 17.95
C LEU A 165 4.77 0.99 17.31
N LEU A 166 4.69 2.21 16.77
CA LEU A 166 5.84 2.87 16.16
C LEU A 166 6.98 3.07 17.16
N LEU A 167 6.68 3.51 18.38
CA LEU A 167 7.68 3.67 19.44
C LEU A 167 8.29 2.33 19.86
N ASP A 168 7.47 1.28 19.99
CA ASP A 168 7.92 -0.07 20.35
C ASP A 168 8.85 -0.66 19.28
N HIS A 169 8.69 -0.26 18.01
CA HIS A 169 9.58 -0.61 16.90
C HIS A 169 10.72 0.40 16.65
N GLY A 170 10.96 1.35 17.56
CA GLY A 170 12.13 2.22 17.50
C GLY A 170 11.97 3.49 16.65
N ALA A 171 10.74 3.97 16.46
CA ALA A 171 10.52 5.32 15.94
C ALA A 171 11.12 6.37 16.90
N ASP A 172 11.89 7.29 16.36
CA ASP A 172 12.51 8.39 17.10
C ASP A 172 11.53 9.57 17.25
N PRO A 173 11.03 9.88 18.46
CA PRO A 173 10.10 10.98 18.70
C PRO A 173 10.73 12.37 18.52
N CYS A 174 12.05 12.47 18.42
CA CYS A 174 12.78 13.71 18.24
C CYS A 174 12.92 14.13 16.77
N LEU A 175 12.60 13.25 15.81
CA LEU A 175 12.65 13.60 14.40
C LEU A 175 11.65 14.71 14.08
N GLU A 176 12.14 15.72 13.36
CA GLU A 176 11.35 16.82 12.84
C GLU A 176 11.15 16.72 11.32
N ASN A 177 10.00 17.21 10.87
CA ASN A 177 9.75 17.51 9.47
C ASN A 177 10.38 18.85 9.07
N ASN A 178 10.27 19.23 7.79
CA ASN A 178 10.88 20.46 7.26
C ASN A 178 10.27 21.75 7.83
N LYS A 179 9.18 21.66 8.61
CA LYS A 179 8.57 22.78 9.34
C LYS A 179 9.02 22.84 10.81
N GLY A 180 9.95 21.99 11.23
CA GLY A 180 10.42 21.89 12.62
C GLY A 180 9.40 21.22 13.55
N GLN A 181 8.42 20.48 13.01
CA GLN A 181 7.41 19.81 13.81
C GLN A 181 7.86 18.41 14.16
N THR A 182 7.87 18.10 15.44
CA THR A 182 8.03 16.74 15.98
C THR A 182 6.67 16.12 16.30
N ALA A 183 6.65 14.80 16.53
CA ALA A 183 5.48 14.08 17.00
C ALA A 183 4.88 14.72 18.27
N PHE A 184 5.73 15.20 19.18
CA PHE A 184 5.31 15.87 20.41
C PHE A 184 4.59 17.19 20.12
N SER A 185 5.16 18.02 19.25
CA SER A 185 4.60 19.35 18.94
C SER A 185 3.21 19.28 18.30
N VAL A 186 2.94 18.27 17.47
CA VAL A 186 1.64 18.09 16.81
C VAL A 186 0.61 17.45 17.75
N ALA A 187 1.04 16.59 18.68
CA ALA A 187 0.16 15.97 19.66
C ALA A 187 -0.34 16.94 20.74
N GLU A 188 0.46 17.96 21.10
CA GLU A 188 0.10 18.95 22.12
C GLU A 188 -1.14 19.78 21.72
N VAL A 189 -1.28 20.07 20.42
CA VAL A 189 -2.44 20.77 19.86
C VAL A 189 -3.73 19.94 20.01
N CYS A 190 -3.61 18.60 20.07
CA CYS A 190 -4.72 17.66 20.14
C CYS A 190 -5.03 17.14 21.55
N GLY A 191 -4.19 17.42 22.56
CA GLY A 191 -4.49 17.19 23.99
C GLY A 191 -4.71 15.73 24.42
N CYS A 192 -4.03 14.76 23.80
CA CYS A 192 -4.34 13.33 23.93
C CYS A 192 -3.26 12.50 24.68
N ASP A 193 -3.59 11.25 25.04
CA ASP A 193 -2.73 10.27 25.72
C ASP A 193 -1.35 10.07 25.05
N ILE A 194 -1.25 10.43 23.77
CA ILE A 194 -0.03 10.46 22.97
C ILE A 194 1.07 11.32 23.62
N VAL A 195 0.74 12.46 24.22
CA VAL A 195 1.72 13.31 24.91
C VAL A 195 2.40 12.54 26.04
N ARG A 196 1.67 11.67 26.74
CA ARG A 196 2.23 10.82 27.79
C ARG A 196 3.14 9.74 27.22
N LEU A 197 2.75 9.10 26.11
CA LEU A 197 3.55 8.09 25.43
C LEU A 197 4.89 8.69 24.95
N LEU A 198 4.84 9.83 24.28
CA LEU A 198 6.03 10.51 23.75
C LEU A 198 6.96 10.99 24.87
N LYS A 199 6.42 11.56 25.97
CA LYS A 199 7.24 11.93 27.16
C LYS A 199 7.94 10.74 27.80
N LYS A 200 7.37 9.54 27.70
CA LYS A 200 8.00 8.31 28.20
C LYS A 200 9.13 7.86 27.29
N ALA A 201 8.94 7.94 25.97
CA ALA A 201 9.94 7.52 24.98
C ALA A 201 11.15 8.47 24.88
N MET A 202 11.00 9.75 25.25
CA MET A 202 12.09 10.75 25.19
C MET A 202 13.00 10.78 26.43
N LYS A 203 12.80 9.89 27.41
CA LYS A 203 13.59 9.82 28.65
C LYS A 203 14.60 8.69 28.60
#